data_AF-A0A1Q6KDB4-F1
#
_entry.id   AF-A0A1Q6KDB4-F1
#
_cell.length_a   1.000
_cell.length_b   1.000
_cell.length_c   1.000
_cell.angle_alpha   90.00
_cell.angle_beta   90.00
_cell.angle_gamma   90.00
#
_symmetry.space_group_name_H-M   'P 1'
#
loop_
_entity.id
_entity.type
_entity.pdbx_description
1 polymer ?
#
loop_
_entity_poly.entity_id
_entity_poly.type
_entity_poly.pdbx_seq_one_letter_code
_entity_poly.pdbx_strand_id
1 'polypeptide(L)'
;MRVGIATDSAEKIRGIKSAFSRFFKIDDTEIEFFHQKVNSGVSKQPFNEETYEGAFNRVNTLIEKSEKADFFISCEAGIEELFGKYFNVQVICIFDFQKQRYLWSKSSGWQIPSADIEIIRNSDLDDYLRKKGITCAEDLLGADYSRAESIAQATEFALASQKLY
;
A
#
# COMPACT_ATOMS: atom_id res chain seq x y z
N MET A 1 -12.20 12.65 12.43
CA MET A 1 -11.41 12.48 11.19
C MET A 1 -12.06 11.37 10.38
N ARG A 2 -12.19 11.54 9.07
CA ARG A 2 -12.75 10.54 8.16
C ARG A 2 -11.72 10.14 7.10
N VAL A 3 -11.55 8.84 6.91
CA VAL A 3 -10.53 8.27 6.01
C VAL A 3 -11.18 7.24 5.08
N GLY A 4 -11.08 7.48 3.77
CA GLY A 4 -11.50 6.53 2.74
C GLY A 4 -10.35 5.62 2.30
N ILE A 5 -10.54 4.30 2.34
CA ILE A 5 -9.52 3.30 1.99
C ILE A 5 -9.90 2.55 0.71
N ALA A 6 -9.05 2.61 -0.30
CA ALA A 6 -9.31 2.11 -1.66
C ALA A 6 -9.03 0.59 -1.84
N THR A 7 -9.36 -0.24 -0.85
CA THR A 7 -9.16 -1.70 -0.87
C THR A 7 -10.04 -2.42 0.16
N ASP A 8 -10.38 -3.69 -0.10
CA ASP A 8 -11.04 -4.58 0.88
C ASP A 8 -10.07 -5.58 1.54
N SER A 9 -8.76 -5.41 1.33
CA SER A 9 -7.77 -6.29 1.96
C SER A 9 -7.67 -6.01 3.46
N ALA A 10 -8.00 -7.01 4.28
CA ALA A 10 -7.99 -6.89 5.74
C ALA A 10 -6.62 -6.47 6.30
N GLU A 11 -5.52 -7.00 5.74
CA GLU A 11 -4.16 -6.65 6.16
C GLU A 11 -3.81 -5.19 5.81
N LYS A 12 -4.17 -4.74 4.60
CA LYS A 12 -3.95 -3.36 4.17
C LYS A 12 -4.75 -2.38 5.04
N ILE A 13 -6.03 -2.68 5.26
CA ILE A 13 -6.90 -1.87 6.11
C ILE A 13 -6.33 -1.79 7.53
N ARG A 14 -5.90 -2.92 8.12
CA ARG A 14 -5.30 -2.95 9.46
C ARG A 14 -4.05 -2.07 9.56
N GLY A 15 -3.14 -2.20 8.60
CA GLY A 15 -1.93 -1.38 8.55
C GLY A 15 -2.22 0.12 8.46
N ILE A 16 -3.16 0.49 7.59
CA ILE A 16 -3.59 1.89 7.41
C ILE A 16 -4.23 2.45 8.68
N LYS A 17 -5.16 1.72 9.31
CA LYS A 17 -5.81 2.16 10.55
C LYS A 17 -4.79 2.40 11.67
N SER A 18 -3.87 1.46 11.85
CA SER A 18 -2.78 1.56 12.81
C SER A 18 -1.91 2.81 12.55
N ALA A 19 -1.52 3.04 11.29
CA ALA A 19 -0.74 4.22 10.91
C ALA A 19 -1.45 5.54 11.24
N PHE A 20 -2.72 5.68 10.88
CA PHE A 20 -3.48 6.90 11.15
C PHE A 20 -3.63 7.13 12.66
N SER A 21 -3.96 6.09 13.42
CA SER A 21 -4.06 6.17 14.88
C SER A 21 -2.73 6.61 15.52
N ARG A 22 -1.61 5.95 15.16
CA ARG A 22 -0.28 6.24 15.70
C ARG A 22 0.23 7.62 15.30
N PHE A 23 0.07 8.00 14.03
CA PHE A 23 0.58 9.26 13.50
C PHE A 23 -0.12 10.47 14.12
N PHE A 24 -1.46 10.42 14.18
CA PHE A 24 -2.26 11.51 14.73
C PHE A 24 -2.43 11.44 16.26
N LYS A 25 -2.02 10.33 16.89
CA LYS A 25 -2.18 10.06 18.32
C LYS A 25 -3.67 10.10 18.74
N ILE A 26 -4.51 9.48 17.92
CA ILE A 26 -5.96 9.40 18.08
C ILE A 26 -6.32 7.92 18.13
N ASP A 27 -7.24 7.52 19.02
CA ASP A 27 -7.71 6.14 19.07
C ASP A 27 -8.42 5.77 17.75
N ASP A 28 -8.26 4.53 17.26
CA ASP A 28 -8.85 4.15 15.97
C ASP A 28 -10.39 4.16 15.98
N THR A 29 -11.01 4.08 17.15
CA THR A 29 -12.46 4.21 17.36
C THR A 29 -12.97 5.65 17.17
N GLU A 30 -12.09 6.64 17.26
CA GLU A 30 -12.41 8.07 17.05
C GLU A 30 -12.20 8.51 15.58
N ILE A 31 -11.67 7.61 14.73
CA ILE A 31 -11.49 7.84 13.30
C ILE A 31 -12.54 7.05 12.53
N GLU A 32 -13.34 7.75 11.72
CA GLU A 32 -14.30 7.11 10.84
C GLU A 32 -13.57 6.56 9.60
N PHE A 33 -13.43 5.25 9.53
CA PHE A 33 -12.88 4.58 8.34
C PHE A 33 -14.00 3.96 7.51
N PHE A 34 -13.99 4.24 6.21
CA PHE A 34 -14.75 3.47 5.23
C PHE A 34 -13.79 2.89 4.19
N HIS A 35 -14.18 1.78 3.57
CA HIS A 35 -13.39 1.17 2.51
C HIS A 35 -14.26 0.73 1.36
N GLN A 36 -13.69 0.78 0.15
CA GLN A 36 -14.35 0.32 -1.06
C GLN A 36 -13.29 -0.29 -1.99
N LYS A 37 -13.55 -1.51 -2.45
CA LYS A 37 -12.78 -2.09 -3.56
C LYS A 37 -13.03 -1.30 -4.84
N VAL A 38 -11.95 -0.74 -5.35
CA VAL A 38 -11.89 -0.05 -6.64
C VAL A 38 -10.97 -0.81 -7.60
N ASN A 39 -11.08 -0.54 -8.91
CA ASN A 39 -10.14 -1.07 -9.89
C ASN A 39 -8.91 -0.15 -9.96
N SER A 40 -7.71 -0.70 -10.06
CA SER A 40 -6.48 0.08 -10.28
C SER A 40 -6.27 0.48 -11.73
N GLY A 41 -6.92 -0.20 -12.69
CA GLY A 41 -6.75 0.07 -14.12
C GLY A 41 -5.40 -0.38 -14.68
N VAL A 42 -4.60 -1.10 -13.89
CA VAL A 42 -3.28 -1.63 -14.27
C VAL A 42 -3.25 -3.16 -14.14
N SER A 43 -2.12 -3.78 -14.48
CA SER A 43 -1.93 -5.22 -14.39
C SER A 43 -2.11 -5.76 -12.96
N LYS A 44 -2.42 -7.07 -12.84
CA LYS A 44 -2.59 -7.74 -11.54
C LYS A 44 -1.30 -7.73 -10.71
N GLN A 45 -0.16 -7.86 -11.38
CA GLN A 45 1.17 -7.82 -10.79
C GLN A 45 1.94 -6.64 -11.41
N PRO A 46 1.72 -5.41 -10.91
CA PRO A 46 2.32 -4.23 -11.51
C PRO A 46 3.82 -4.16 -11.23
N PHE A 47 4.53 -3.54 -12.18
CA PHE A 47 5.97 -3.30 -12.09
C PHE A 47 6.28 -1.81 -12.20
N ASN A 48 7.24 -1.34 -11.40
CA ASN A 48 7.77 0.03 -11.47
C ASN A 48 6.64 1.06 -11.40
N GLU A 49 6.64 2.02 -12.33
CA GLU A 49 5.68 3.12 -12.46
C GLU A 49 4.22 2.64 -12.47
N GLU A 50 3.94 1.48 -13.07
CA GLU A 50 2.59 0.90 -13.11
C GLU A 50 2.01 0.69 -11.69
N THR A 51 2.87 0.41 -10.70
CA THR A 51 2.44 0.27 -9.29
C THR A 51 1.95 1.59 -8.72
N TYR A 52 2.61 2.69 -9.08
CA TYR A 52 2.26 4.05 -8.65
C TYR A 52 1.02 4.55 -9.36
N GLU A 53 0.91 4.29 -10.67
CA GLU A 53 -0.30 4.53 -11.45
C GLU A 53 -1.51 3.79 -10.85
N GLY A 54 -1.34 2.51 -10.52
CA GLY A 54 -2.38 1.72 -9.87
C GLY A 54 -2.82 2.33 -8.53
N ALA A 55 -1.87 2.74 -7.69
CA ALA A 55 -2.17 3.43 -6.44
C ALA A 55 -2.91 4.76 -6.67
N PHE A 56 -2.46 5.57 -7.65
CA PHE A 56 -3.08 6.84 -8.02
C PHE A 56 -4.52 6.66 -8.50
N ASN A 57 -4.74 5.74 -9.43
CA ASN A 57 -6.03 5.46 -10.04
C ASN A 57 -7.04 5.01 -8.98
N ARG A 58 -6.61 4.17 -8.04
CA ARG A 58 -7.46 3.74 -6.91
C ARG A 58 -7.91 4.91 -6.04
N VAL A 59 -7.00 5.82 -5.67
CA VAL A 59 -7.33 6.99 -4.85
C VAL A 59 -8.34 7.88 -5.59
N ASN A 60 -8.06 8.23 -6.85
CA ASN A 60 -8.94 9.09 -7.64
C ASN A 60 -10.32 8.46 -7.87
N THR A 61 -10.36 7.17 -8.20
CA THR A 61 -11.62 6.44 -8.34
C THR A 61 -12.43 6.47 -7.05
N LEU A 62 -11.78 6.35 -5.88
CA LEU A 62 -12.46 6.41 -4.60
C LEU A 62 -13.00 7.82 -4.31
N ILE A 63 -12.22 8.86 -4.60
CA ILE A 63 -12.64 10.26 -4.46
C ILE A 63 -13.91 10.55 -5.28
N GLU A 64 -13.98 10.04 -6.52
CA GLU A 64 -15.12 10.24 -7.41
C GLU A 64 -16.38 9.50 -6.96
N LYS A 65 -16.22 8.32 -6.32
CA LYS A 65 -17.33 7.40 -6.01
C LYS A 65 -17.85 7.50 -4.60
N SER A 66 -17.16 8.22 -3.72
CA SER A 66 -17.44 8.26 -2.29
C SER A 66 -17.84 9.66 -1.84
N GLU A 67 -18.42 9.70 -0.64
CA GLU A 67 -18.60 10.96 0.07
C GLU A 67 -17.24 11.58 0.45
N LYS A 68 -17.28 12.88 0.77
CA LYS A 68 -16.08 13.62 1.21
C LYS A 68 -15.48 12.99 2.48
N ALA A 69 -14.15 12.91 2.49
CA ALA A 69 -13.31 12.47 3.60
C ALA A 69 -12.13 13.44 3.77
N ASP A 70 -11.50 13.44 4.94
CA ASP A 70 -10.30 14.25 5.19
C ASP A 70 -9.10 13.70 4.40
N PHE A 71 -9.02 12.37 4.33
CA PHE A 71 -7.99 11.66 3.59
C PHE A 71 -8.59 10.53 2.76
N PHE A 72 -8.00 10.32 1.57
CA PHE A 72 -8.24 9.13 0.75
C PHE A 72 -6.93 8.41 0.54
N ILE A 73 -6.89 7.10 0.76
CA ILE A 73 -5.66 6.32 0.72
C ILE A 73 -5.82 5.05 -0.10
N SER A 74 -4.79 4.74 -0.88
CA SER A 74 -4.59 3.42 -1.48
C SER A 74 -3.24 2.84 -1.07
N CYS A 75 -3.16 1.51 -1.18
CA CYS A 75 -1.93 0.76 -1.05
C CYS A 75 -1.87 -0.25 -2.19
N GLU A 76 -0.95 -0.08 -3.13
CA GLU A 76 -0.75 -0.99 -4.26
C GLU A 76 0.51 -1.83 -4.08
N ALA A 77 0.35 -3.15 -4.19
CA ALA A 77 1.45 -4.08 -4.12
C ALA A 77 2.06 -4.18 -5.52
N GLY A 78 3.37 -4.15 -5.62
CA GLY A 78 4.06 -4.26 -6.91
C GLY A 78 5.51 -4.67 -6.75
N ILE A 79 6.24 -4.65 -7.86
CA ILE A 79 7.65 -4.96 -7.91
C ILE A 79 8.41 -3.79 -8.52
N GLU A 80 9.43 -3.30 -7.82
CA GLU A 80 10.35 -2.31 -8.35
C GLU A 80 11.62 -2.97 -8.87
N GLU A 81 12.05 -2.53 -10.03
CA GLU A 81 13.34 -2.84 -10.63
C GLU A 81 14.27 -1.64 -10.48
N LEU A 82 15.39 -1.84 -9.78
CA LEU A 82 16.46 -0.87 -9.70
C LEU A 82 17.80 -1.59 -9.68
N PHE A 83 18.78 -1.11 -10.45
CA PHE A 83 20.12 -1.71 -10.52
C PHE A 83 20.12 -3.20 -10.92
N GLY A 84 19.18 -3.59 -11.80
CA GLY A 84 18.99 -4.99 -12.21
C GLY A 84 18.53 -5.92 -11.08
N LYS A 85 18.03 -5.35 -9.98
CA LYS A 85 17.47 -6.05 -8.82
C LYS A 85 15.99 -5.75 -8.72
N TYR A 86 15.23 -6.73 -8.26
CA TYR A 86 13.79 -6.65 -8.10
C TYR A 86 13.45 -6.66 -6.62
N PHE A 87 12.54 -5.78 -6.20
CA PHE A 87 12.12 -5.65 -4.81
C PHE A 87 10.60 -5.63 -4.74
N ASN A 88 10.02 -6.40 -3.82
CA ASN A 88 8.59 -6.25 -3.55
C ASN A 88 8.35 -4.91 -2.84
N VAL A 89 7.28 -4.22 -3.20
CA VAL A 89 6.91 -2.95 -2.57
C VAL A 89 5.41 -2.84 -2.33
N GLN A 90 5.07 -2.06 -1.32
CA GLN A 90 3.72 -1.61 -1.00
C GLN A 90 3.72 -0.09 -1.17
N VAL A 91 3.27 0.39 -2.34
CA VAL A 91 3.21 1.82 -2.66
C VAL A 91 1.98 2.44 -2.02
N ILE A 92 2.17 3.52 -1.29
CA ILE A 92 1.12 4.29 -0.63
C ILE A 92 0.88 5.59 -1.38
N CYS A 93 -0.39 5.87 -1.69
CA CYS A 93 -0.86 7.15 -2.18
C CYS A 93 -1.92 7.68 -1.23
N ILE A 94 -1.74 8.88 -0.70
CA ILE A 94 -2.72 9.58 0.14
C ILE A 94 -3.08 10.90 -0.51
N PHE A 95 -4.36 11.14 -0.75
CA PHE A 95 -4.86 12.47 -1.06
C PHE A 95 -5.30 13.16 0.23
N ASP A 96 -4.68 14.29 0.56
CA ASP A 96 -5.06 15.18 1.65
C ASP A 96 -6.06 16.21 1.12
N PHE A 97 -7.32 16.08 1.53
CA PHE A 97 -8.39 16.93 1.02
C PHE A 97 -8.27 18.37 1.51
N GLN A 98 -7.73 18.61 2.72
CA GLN A 98 -7.58 19.98 3.23
C GLN A 98 -6.47 20.74 2.49
N LYS A 99 -5.38 20.05 2.16
CA LYS A 99 -4.20 20.64 1.49
C LYS A 99 -4.24 20.51 -0.04
N GLN A 100 -5.21 19.77 -0.59
CA GLN A 100 -5.37 19.54 -2.02
C GLN A 100 -4.09 18.99 -2.67
N ARG A 101 -3.48 17.98 -2.04
CA ARG A 101 -2.21 17.40 -2.51
C ARG A 101 -2.13 15.89 -2.27
N TYR A 102 -1.30 15.25 -3.08
CA TYR A 102 -0.94 13.85 -2.91
C TYR A 102 0.33 13.69 -2.09
N LEU A 103 0.34 12.68 -1.23
CA LEU A 103 1.46 12.28 -0.41
C LEU A 103 1.79 10.84 -0.75
N TRP A 104 3.09 10.57 -0.85
CA TRP A 104 3.59 9.32 -1.37
C TRP A 104 4.62 8.72 -0.43
N SER A 105 4.64 7.41 -0.40
CA SER A 105 5.67 6.61 0.26
C SER A 105 5.59 5.19 -0.26
N LYS A 106 6.55 4.35 0.12
CA LYS A 106 6.55 2.93 -0.16
C LYS A 106 7.22 2.18 0.98
N SER A 107 6.91 0.90 1.12
CA SER A 107 7.66 0.01 2.02
C SER A 107 9.12 -0.14 1.60
N SER A 108 9.99 -0.53 2.53
CA SER A 108 11.41 -0.82 2.27
C SER A 108 11.64 -1.92 1.22
N GLY A 109 10.79 -2.95 1.25
CA GLY A 109 10.88 -4.10 0.35
C GLY A 109 12.03 -5.07 0.67
N TRP A 110 11.96 -6.26 0.08
CA TRP A 110 12.99 -7.29 0.09
C TRP A 110 13.23 -7.80 -1.33
N GLN A 111 14.45 -8.30 -1.57
CA GLN A 111 14.89 -8.65 -2.91
C GLN A 111 14.25 -9.96 -3.39
N ILE A 112 13.70 -9.95 -4.59
CA ILE A 112 13.26 -11.11 -5.34
C ILE A 112 14.42 -11.62 -6.22
N PRO A 113 14.69 -12.94 -6.28
CA PRO A 113 15.70 -13.47 -7.19
C PRO A 113 15.40 -13.11 -8.65
N SER A 114 16.34 -12.43 -9.33
CA SER A 114 16.15 -12.02 -10.73
C SER A 114 15.89 -13.19 -11.67
N ALA A 115 16.41 -14.39 -11.34
CA ALA A 115 16.17 -15.61 -12.11
C ALA A 115 14.69 -16.04 -12.14
N ASP A 116 13.90 -15.62 -11.15
CA ASP A 116 12.51 -16.03 -10.97
C ASP A 116 11.52 -14.95 -11.45
N ILE A 117 12.01 -13.80 -11.95
CA ILE A 117 11.14 -12.64 -12.23
C ILE A 117 10.10 -12.92 -13.32
N GLU A 118 10.46 -13.70 -14.33
CA GLU A 118 9.55 -14.07 -15.42
C GLU A 118 8.47 -15.06 -14.96
N ILE A 119 8.72 -15.83 -13.90
CA ILE A 119 7.68 -16.67 -13.27
C ILE A 119 6.62 -15.77 -12.65
N ILE A 120 7.06 -14.72 -11.95
CA ILE A 120 6.18 -13.77 -11.27
C ILE A 120 5.42 -12.90 -12.28
N ARG A 121 6.08 -12.45 -13.35
CA ARG A 121 5.46 -11.68 -14.44
C ARG A 121 4.30 -12.43 -15.10
N ASN A 122 4.43 -13.76 -15.22
CA ASN A 122 3.40 -14.63 -15.80
C ASN A 122 2.37 -15.16 -14.78
N SER A 123 2.50 -14.81 -13.50
CA SER A 123 1.55 -15.17 -12.43
C SER A 123 1.34 -13.98 -11.50
N ASP A 124 1.80 -14.07 -10.26
CA ASP A 124 2.00 -12.94 -9.35
C ASP A 124 2.93 -13.38 -8.20
N LEU A 125 3.32 -12.42 -7.36
CA LEU A 125 4.25 -12.65 -6.26
C LEU A 125 3.63 -13.56 -5.18
N ASP A 126 2.33 -13.42 -4.89
CA ASP A 126 1.67 -14.20 -3.85
C ASP A 126 1.63 -15.69 -4.25
N ASP A 127 1.30 -16.00 -5.50
CA ASP A 127 1.31 -17.36 -6.06
C ASP A 127 2.74 -17.94 -6.10
N TYR A 128 3.74 -17.13 -6.45
CA TYR A 128 5.15 -17.55 -6.40
C TYR A 128 5.60 -17.91 -4.98
N LEU A 129 5.26 -17.08 -4.00
CA LEU A 129 5.60 -17.32 -2.59
C LEU A 129 4.93 -18.58 -2.05
N ARG A 130 3.63 -18.77 -2.34
CA ARG A 130 2.88 -19.96 -1.91
C ARG A 130 3.49 -21.26 -2.46
N LYS A 131 3.96 -21.26 -3.71
CA LYS A 131 4.65 -22.41 -4.30
C LYS A 131 5.97 -22.75 -3.59
N LYS A 132 6.58 -21.80 -2.89
CA LYS A 132 7.76 -22.00 -2.04
C LYS A 132 7.42 -22.31 -0.58
N GLY A 133 6.14 -22.47 -0.24
CA GLY A 133 5.68 -22.71 1.13
C GLY A 133 5.64 -21.46 2.01
N ILE A 134 5.76 -20.26 1.41
CA ILE A 134 5.68 -18.98 2.11
C ILE A 134 4.26 -18.46 1.97
N THR A 135 3.58 -18.25 3.08
CA THR A 135 2.15 -17.89 3.12
C THR A 135 1.92 -16.47 3.63
N CYS A 136 2.86 -15.93 4.39
CA CYS A 136 2.84 -14.56 4.90
C CYS A 136 4.26 -13.96 4.97
N ALA A 137 4.37 -12.69 5.34
CA ALA A 137 5.66 -11.99 5.44
C ALA A 137 6.49 -12.50 6.63
N GLU A 138 5.81 -12.93 7.68
CA GLU A 138 6.36 -13.44 8.93
C GLU A 138 7.15 -14.74 8.71
N ASP A 139 6.75 -15.55 7.71
CA ASP A 139 7.50 -16.73 7.28
C ASP A 139 8.91 -16.38 6.77
N LEU A 140 9.10 -15.15 6.26
CA LEU A 140 10.38 -14.64 5.75
C LEU A 140 11.15 -13.80 6.79
N LEU A 141 10.43 -13.03 7.61
CA LEU A 141 11.01 -11.96 8.41
C LEU A 141 10.91 -12.19 9.93
N GLY A 142 10.12 -13.18 10.37
CA GLY A 142 9.81 -13.45 11.77
C GLY A 142 8.54 -12.75 12.25
N ALA A 143 8.13 -13.05 13.49
CA ALA A 143 6.84 -12.64 14.05
C ALA A 143 6.67 -11.13 14.23
N ASP A 144 7.76 -10.37 14.32
CA ASP A 144 7.75 -8.91 14.48
C ASP A 144 7.55 -8.16 13.15
N TYR A 145 7.35 -8.88 12.05
CA TYR A 145 7.32 -8.32 10.71
C TYR A 145 6.12 -8.84 9.91
N SER A 146 5.01 -8.14 10.04
CA SER A 146 3.81 -8.38 9.25
C SER A 146 3.72 -7.49 8.01
N ARG A 147 2.93 -7.95 7.03
CA ARG A 147 2.53 -7.10 5.89
C ARG A 147 1.83 -5.82 6.37
N ALA A 148 0.99 -5.94 7.40
CA ALA A 148 0.27 -4.81 7.98
C ALA A 148 1.23 -3.76 8.59
N GLU A 149 2.29 -4.17 9.29
CA GLU A 149 3.27 -3.25 9.88
C GLU A 149 4.10 -2.54 8.81
N SER A 150 4.50 -3.23 7.75
CA SER A 150 5.19 -2.65 6.60
C SER A 150 4.35 -1.54 5.94
N ILE A 151 3.06 -1.81 5.75
CA ILE A 151 2.09 -0.81 5.23
C ILE A 151 1.91 0.35 6.21
N ALA A 152 1.85 0.05 7.51
CA ALA A 152 1.65 1.06 8.53
C ALA A 152 2.81 2.07 8.55
N GLN A 153 4.05 1.58 8.54
CA GLN A 153 5.24 2.43 8.46
C GLN A 153 5.28 3.25 7.16
N ALA A 154 5.01 2.62 6.02
CA ALA A 154 4.97 3.35 4.74
C ALA A 154 3.91 4.46 4.75
N THR A 155 2.74 4.20 5.34
CA THR A 155 1.65 5.17 5.49
C THR A 155 2.06 6.34 6.39
N GLU A 156 2.71 6.07 7.52
CA GLU A 156 3.24 7.10 8.41
C GLU A 156 4.28 7.98 7.72
N PHE A 157 5.14 7.40 6.88
CA PHE A 157 6.10 8.17 6.09
C PHE A 157 5.41 9.06 5.05
N ALA A 158 4.35 8.58 4.38
CA ALA A 158 3.55 9.42 3.48
C ALA A 158 2.91 10.59 4.25
N LEU A 159 2.30 10.33 5.41
CA LEU A 159 1.73 11.37 6.27
C LEU A 159 2.81 12.34 6.79
N ALA A 160 3.99 11.85 7.15
CA ALA A 160 5.10 12.66 7.64
C ALA A 160 5.60 13.66 6.59
N SER A 161 5.51 13.32 5.29
CA SER A 161 5.82 14.24 4.19
C SER A 161 5.01 15.52 4.27
N GLN A 162 3.86 15.55 4.94
CA GLN A 162 3.09 16.79 5.15
C GLN A 162 3.88 17.87 5.90
N LYS A 163 4.84 17.48 6.74
CA LYS A 163 5.67 18.40 7.54
C LYS A 163 6.76 19.09 6.72
N LEU A 164 6.99 18.64 5.49
CA LEU A 164 8.02 19.18 4.59
C LEU A 164 7.51 20.29 3.67
N TYR A 165 6.20 20.54 3.67
CA TYR A 165 5.50 21.43 2.74
C TYR A 165 4.48 22.31 3.45
#